data_AF-A0A934ZQK3-F1
#
_entry.id   AF-A0A934ZQK3-F1
#
_cell.length_a   1.000
_cell.length_b   1.000
_cell.length_c   1.000
_cell.angle_alpha   90.00
_cell.angle_beta   90.00
_cell.angle_gamma   90.00
#
_symmetry.space_group_name_H-M   'P 1'
#
loop_
_entity.id
_entity.type
_entity.pdbx_description
1 polymer ?
#
loop_
_entity_poly.entity_id
_entity_poly.type
_entity_poly.pdbx_seq_one_letter_code
_entity_poly.pdbx_strand_id
1 'polypeptide(L)'
;MDQRIQSCRSLRLIARLAGAAVLFAPCAVWAQASPFDTGANSLVTFALTIATPIAVLIVIALAIAAAVGRISWGWVIGALIGIAAIFGAPQIVAWIRTLFGV
;
A
#
# COMPACT_ATOMS: atom_id res chain seq x y z
N MET A 1 2.28 -56.73 7.48
CA MET A 1 2.57 -56.11 8.79
C MET A 1 3.32 -54.76 8.63
N ASP A 2 3.80 -54.42 7.44
CA ASP A 2 4.71 -53.28 7.18
C ASP A 2 4.06 -51.89 7.08
N GLN A 3 2.79 -51.81 6.69
CA GLN A 3 2.06 -50.54 6.49
C GLN A 3 1.95 -49.70 7.79
N ARG A 4 1.81 -50.35 8.95
CA ARG A 4 1.70 -49.69 10.27
C ARG A 4 3.01 -49.02 10.70
N ILE A 5 4.14 -49.64 10.37
CA ILE A 5 5.47 -49.12 10.73
C ILE A 5 5.83 -47.91 9.85
N GLN A 6 5.45 -47.91 8.56
CA GLN A 6 5.62 -46.77 7.65
C GLN A 6 4.81 -45.55 8.08
N SER A 7 3.54 -45.71 8.51
CA SER A 7 2.72 -44.59 8.99
C SER A 7 3.28 -43.96 10.27
N CYS A 8 3.80 -44.76 11.22
CA CYS A 8 4.43 -44.22 12.43
C CYS A 8 5.72 -43.46 12.14
N ARG A 9 6.53 -43.93 11.18
CA ARG A 9 7.77 -43.24 10.77
C ARG A 9 7.46 -41.94 10.03
N SER A 10 6.47 -41.95 9.13
CA SER A 10 6.01 -40.76 8.41
C SER A 10 5.44 -39.70 9.36
N LEU A 11 4.58 -40.10 10.31
CA LEU A 11 3.97 -39.19 11.29
C LEU A 11 5.02 -38.52 12.19
N ARG A 12 6.04 -39.27 12.62
CA ARG A 12 7.16 -38.73 13.41
C ARG A 12 8.02 -37.74 12.62
N LEU A 13 8.20 -37.94 11.32
CA LEU A 13 8.92 -37.01 10.45
C LEU A 13 8.12 -35.72 10.23
N ILE A 14 6.82 -35.82 9.97
CA ILE A 14 5.91 -34.67 9.83
C ILE A 14 5.90 -33.85 11.13
N ALA A 15 5.79 -34.49 12.29
CA ALA A 15 5.82 -33.80 13.59
C ALA A 15 7.14 -33.06 13.84
N ARG A 16 8.28 -33.65 13.43
CA ARG A 16 9.60 -33.01 13.55
C ARG A 16 9.75 -31.81 12.62
N LEU A 17 9.27 -31.91 11.38
CA LEU A 17 9.29 -30.81 10.41
C LEU A 17 8.37 -29.67 10.85
N ALA A 18 7.17 -29.99 11.35
CA ALA A 18 6.25 -29.00 11.92
C ALA A 18 6.85 -28.30 13.15
N GLY A 19 7.48 -29.05 14.06
CA GLY A 19 8.17 -28.48 15.21
C GLY A 19 9.34 -27.56 14.83
N ALA A 20 10.12 -27.94 13.83
CA ALA A 20 11.18 -27.08 13.29
C ALA A 20 10.60 -25.80 12.66
N ALA A 21 9.52 -25.89 11.88
CA ALA A 21 8.88 -24.72 11.28
C ALA A 21 8.37 -23.71 12.33
N VAL A 22 7.83 -24.19 13.45
CA VAL A 22 7.39 -23.33 14.57
C VAL A 22 8.57 -22.61 15.24
N LEU A 23 9.71 -23.29 15.39
CA LEU A 23 10.93 -22.69 15.95
C LEU A 23 11.57 -21.65 15.03
N PHE A 24 11.41 -21.77 13.71
CA PHE A 24 11.91 -20.80 12.72
C PHE A 24 10.87 -19.74 12.30
N ALA A 25 9.64 -19.81 12.82
CA ALA A 25 8.63 -18.77 12.59
C ALA A 25 9.04 -17.37 13.10
N PRO A 26 9.68 -17.22 14.28
CA PRO A 26 10.06 -15.89 14.79
C PRO A 26 11.10 -15.19 13.91
N CYS A 27 12.09 -15.92 13.39
CA CYS A 27 13.09 -15.32 12.50
C CYS A 27 12.52 -14.87 11.15
N ALA A 28 11.44 -15.49 10.65
CA ALA A 28 10.74 -15.00 9.46
C ALA A 28 10.01 -13.66 9.73
N VAL A 29 9.44 -13.49 10.93
CA VAL A 29 8.78 -12.24 11.35
C VAL A 29 9.80 -11.11 11.53
N TRP A 30 10.98 -11.42 12.06
CA TRP A 30 12.03 -10.43 12.33
C TRP A 30 12.88 -10.10 11.10
N ALA A 31 12.91 -10.99 10.09
CA ALA A 31 13.58 -10.76 8.81
C ALA A 31 12.80 -9.79 7.89
N GLN A 32 11.53 -9.49 8.18
CA GLN A 32 10.69 -8.61 7.36
C GLN A 32 10.68 -7.14 7.78
N ALA A 33 11.18 -6.79 8.97
CA ALA A 33 11.21 -5.40 9.41
C ALA A 33 12.53 -4.73 8.96
N SER A 34 12.54 -4.07 7.80
CA SER A 34 13.69 -3.23 7.45
C SER A 34 13.78 -2.06 8.45
N PRO A 35 14.97 -1.76 9.00
CA PRO A 35 15.15 -0.63 9.91
C PRO A 35 14.85 0.72 9.23
N PHE A 36 14.75 0.76 7.90
CA PHE A 36 14.40 1.95 7.14
C PHE A 36 12.92 2.06 6.77
N ASP A 37 12.14 0.98 6.91
CA ASP A 37 10.72 1.00 6.51
C ASP A 37 9.92 2.02 7.31
N THR A 38 10.17 2.11 8.62
CA THR A 38 9.47 3.07 9.47
C THR A 38 9.80 4.50 9.06
N GLY A 39 11.08 4.79 8.80
CA GLY A 39 11.53 6.12 8.37
C GLY A 39 11.01 6.49 6.97
N ALA A 40 11.11 5.56 6.01
CA ALA A 40 10.62 5.75 4.65
C ALA A 40 9.11 6.00 4.61
N ASN A 41 8.32 5.21 5.34
CA ASN A 41 6.87 5.41 5.42
C ASN A 41 6.50 6.72 6.12
N SER A 42 7.26 7.13 7.14
CA SER A 42 7.05 8.41 7.82
C SER A 42 7.28 9.59 6.87
N LEU A 43 8.34 9.53 6.05
CA LEU A 43 8.62 10.56 5.04
C LEU A 43 7.52 10.63 3.97
N VAL A 44 7.07 9.47 3.46
CA VAL A 44 5.97 9.42 2.49
C VAL A 44 4.69 10.00 3.10
N THR A 45 4.36 9.64 4.35
CA THR A 45 3.19 10.17 5.06
C THR A 45 3.28 11.69 5.24
N PHE A 46 4.45 12.19 5.65
CA PHE A 46 4.69 13.63 5.79
C PHE A 46 4.52 14.36 4.45
N ALA A 47 5.12 13.83 3.38
CA ALA A 47 5.00 14.39 2.04
C ALA A 47 3.53 14.43 1.58
N LEU A 48 2.77 13.36 1.77
CA LEU A 48 1.35 13.29 1.43
C LEU A 48 0.51 14.26 2.26
N THR A 49 0.83 14.43 3.55
CA THR A 49 0.14 15.36 4.45
C THR A 49 0.20 16.81 3.94
N ILE A 50 1.34 17.21 3.39
CA ILE A 50 1.53 18.56 2.82
C ILE A 50 1.04 18.63 1.37
N ALA A 51 1.28 17.60 0.57
CA ALA A 51 0.90 17.58 -0.85
C ALA A 51 -0.62 17.62 -1.05
N THR A 52 -1.39 16.92 -0.21
CA THR A 52 -2.85 16.79 -0.34
C THR A 52 -3.58 18.14 -0.39
N PRO A 53 -3.42 19.06 0.60
CA PRO A 53 -4.09 20.36 0.53
C PRO A 53 -3.62 21.20 -0.66
N ILE A 54 -2.34 21.11 -1.05
CA ILE A 54 -1.82 21.81 -2.23
C ILE A 54 -2.51 21.32 -3.51
N ALA A 55 -2.67 20.00 -3.68
CA ALA A 55 -3.34 19.43 -4.84
C ALA A 55 -4.79 19.89 -4.95
N VAL A 56 -5.51 19.96 -3.82
CA VAL A 56 -6.88 20.50 -3.79
C VAL A 56 -6.91 21.94 -4.29
N LEU A 57 -5.99 22.79 -3.84
CA LEU A 57 -5.90 24.19 -4.29
C LEU A 57 -5.61 24.30 -5.80
N ILE A 58 -4.72 23.45 -6.33
CA ILE A 58 -4.41 23.41 -7.76
C ILE A 58 -5.65 23.02 -8.57
N VAL A 59 -6.40 21.99 -8.14
CA VAL A 59 -7.62 21.56 -8.82
C VAL A 59 -8.66 22.67 -8.85
N ILE A 60 -8.84 23.40 -7.74
CA ILE A 60 -9.77 24.54 -7.67
C ILE A 60 -9.35 25.65 -8.64
N ALA A 61 -8.06 26.03 -8.64
CA ALA A 61 -7.54 27.05 -9.53
C ALA A 61 -7.70 26.67 -11.01
N LEU A 62 -7.39 25.42 -11.37
CA LEU A 62 -7.56 24.92 -12.74
C LEU A 62 -9.03 24.86 -13.16
N ALA A 63 -9.93 24.45 -12.26
CA ALA A 63 -11.37 24.43 -12.54
C ALA A 63 -11.90 25.83 -12.86
N ILE A 64 -11.49 26.85 -12.09
CA ILE A 64 -11.86 28.24 -12.36
C ILE A 64 -11.25 28.73 -13.68
N ALA A 65 -9.96 28.47 -13.92
CA ALA A 65 -9.29 28.91 -15.15
C ALA A 65 -9.92 28.27 -16.41
N ALA A 66 -10.31 27.00 -16.34
CA ALA A 66 -11.01 26.32 -17.42
C ALA A 66 -12.44 26.84 -17.60
N ALA A 67 -13.16 27.13 -16.51
CA ALA A 67 -14.51 27.68 -16.57
C ALA A 67 -14.56 29.06 -17.24
N VAL A 68 -13.51 29.89 -17.07
CA VAL A 68 -13.40 31.22 -17.71
C VAL A 68 -12.84 31.11 -19.15
N GLY A 69 -12.59 29.90 -19.66
CA GLY A 69 -12.08 29.69 -21.02
C GLY A 69 -10.63 30.13 -21.22
N ARG A 70 -9.86 30.27 -20.13
CA ARG A 70 -8.44 30.70 -20.19
C ARG A 70 -7.49 29.54 -20.45
N ILE A 71 -7.92 28.30 -20.22
CA ILE A 71 -7.16 27.07 -20.41
C ILE A 71 -8.06 26.02 -21.07
N SER A 72 -7.49 25.18 -21.96
CA SER A 72 -8.24 24.08 -22.56
C SER A 72 -8.46 22.93 -21.58
N TRP A 73 -9.60 22.25 -21.69
CA TRP A 73 -9.93 21.10 -20.85
C TRP A 73 -8.93 19.95 -20.95
N GLY A 74 -8.20 19.83 -22.07
CA GLY A 74 -7.13 18.84 -22.22
C GLY A 74 -6.01 19.03 -21.19
N TRP A 75 -5.63 20.27 -20.88
CA TRP A 75 -4.63 20.58 -19.85
C TRP A 75 -5.14 20.25 -18.44
N VAL A 76 -6.43 20.45 -18.17
CA VAL A 76 -7.05 20.07 -16.89
C VAL A 76 -6.99 18.55 -16.70
N ILE A 77 -7.34 17.78 -17.73
CA ILE A 77 -7.27 16.31 -17.69
C ILE A 77 -5.82 15.85 -17.47
N GLY A 78 -4.86 16.45 -18.17
CA GLY A 78 -3.42 16.14 -17.98
C GLY A 78 -2.97 16.40 -16.54
N ALA A 79 -3.40 17.50 -15.92
CA ALA A 79 -3.10 17.80 -14.53
C ALA A 79 -3.72 16.78 -13.56
N LEU A 80 -4.96 16.35 -13.79
CA LEU A 80 -5.63 15.33 -12.96
C LEU A 80 -4.91 13.97 -13.04
N ILE A 81 -4.46 13.58 -14.23
CA ILE A 81 -3.67 12.35 -14.41
C ILE A 81 -2.31 12.46 -13.67
N GLY A 82 -1.65 13.62 -13.76
CA GLY A 82 -0.40 13.88 -13.03
C GLY A 82 -0.57 13.80 -11.51
N ILE A 83 -1.66 14.35 -10.98
CA ILE A 83 -2.02 14.23 -9.56
C ILE A 83 -2.21 12.75 -9.21
N ALA A 84 -3.01 11.99 -9.96
CA ALA A 84 -3.22 10.58 -9.70
C ALA A 84 -1.90 9.76 -9.68
N ALA A 85 -0.94 10.10 -10.54
CA ALA A 85 0.38 9.47 -10.57
C ALA A 85 1.24 9.79 -9.33
N ILE A 86 1.16 11.00 -8.76
CA ILE A 86 1.92 11.40 -7.58
C ILE A 86 1.39 10.74 -6.30
N PHE A 87 0.07 10.73 -6.14
CA PHE A 87 -0.57 10.30 -4.89
C PHE A 87 -0.71 8.77 -4.77
N GLY A 88 -0.74 8.05 -5.90
CA GLY A 88 -0.89 6.60 -5.92
C GLY A 88 -2.26 6.11 -5.44
N ALA A 89 -2.47 4.79 -5.49
CA ALA A 89 -3.77 4.19 -5.20
C ALA A 89 -4.32 4.43 -3.78
N PRO A 90 -3.52 4.33 -2.69
CA PRO A 90 -4.08 4.43 -1.32
C PRO A 90 -4.75 5.77 -1.05
N GLN A 91 -4.14 6.86 -1.51
CA GLN A 91 -4.67 8.21 -1.28
C GLN A 91 -5.94 8.46 -2.10
N ILE A 92 -5.95 8.09 -3.38
CA ILE A 92 -7.12 8.26 -4.25
C ILE A 92 -8.32 7.48 -3.69
N VAL A 93 -8.08 6.23 -3.26
CA VAL A 93 -9.12 5.40 -2.64
C VAL A 93 -9.63 6.03 -1.34
N ALA A 94 -8.77 6.62 -0.52
CA ALA A 94 -9.19 7.30 0.70
C ALA A 94 -10.11 8.49 0.43
N TRP A 95 -9.82 9.31 -0.60
CA TRP A 95 -10.71 10.41 -1.00
C TRP A 95 -12.06 9.89 -1.48
N ILE A 96 -12.05 8.88 -2.36
CA ILE A 96 -13.27 8.25 -2.86
C ILE A 96 -14.10 7.71 -1.68
N ARG A 97 -13.46 7.06 -0.71
CA ARG A 97 -14.14 6.53 0.47
C ARG A 97 -14.77 7.64 1.32
N THR A 98 -14.03 8.73 1.50
CA THR A 98 -14.51 9.94 2.19
C THR A 98 -15.73 10.54 1.48
N LEU A 99 -15.78 10.55 0.14
CA LEU A 99 -16.95 11.00 -0.62
C LEU A 99 -18.21 10.15 -0.33
N PHE A 100 -18.02 8.87 -0.01
CA PHE A 100 -19.10 7.96 0.35
C PHE A 100 -19.31 7.85 1.86
N GLY A 101 -18.53 8.56 2.68
CA GLY A 101 -18.64 8.53 4.15
C GLY A 101 -18.28 7.18 4.78
N VAL A 102 -17.50 6.34 4.10
CA VAL A 102 -17.09 5.00 4.56
C VAL A 102 -15.60 4.88 4.83
#